data_AF-A0A965QDC8-F1
#
_entry.id   AF-A0A965QDC8-F1
#
_cell.length_a   1.000
_cell.length_b   1.000
_cell.length_c   1.000
_cell.angle_alpha   90.00
_cell.angle_beta   90.00
_cell.angle_gamma   90.00
#
_symmetry.space_group_name_H-M   'P 1'
#
loop_
_entity.id
_entity.type
_entity.pdbx_description
1 polymer ?
#
loop_
_entity_poly.entity_id
_entity_poly.type
_entity_poly.pdbx_seq_one_letter_code
_entity_poly.pdbx_strand_id
1 'polypeptide(L)'
;MLPIIYLNRQTIGLKTYYYASFPFNRNIYTLFSSLKNSTWDSFEKAWVIDEAAFPLENILAHFKDKAEFIFQEKSLESVEYKKSLLRPIHFLEPLDELKKEAIQTFIRYLNSKRYSSNTIKVYSDSMSTFLRYFSMKDISDISNDDLIDFNNNYILMNNFSSSFQNQVVNA
;
A
#
# COMPACT_ATOMS: atom_id res chain seq x y z
N MET A 1 -20.11 -31.33 10.16
CA MET A 1 -20.18 -30.13 9.30
C MET A 1 -18.88 -29.38 9.50
N LEU A 2 -18.15 -29.06 8.43
CA LEU A 2 -16.91 -28.31 8.55
C LEU A 2 -17.24 -26.86 8.97
N PRO A 3 -16.40 -26.20 9.78
CA PRO A 3 -16.57 -24.80 10.10
C PRO A 3 -16.42 -23.94 8.84
N ILE A 4 -17.25 -22.90 8.74
CA ILE A 4 -17.25 -21.96 7.62
C ILE A 4 -16.35 -20.78 7.96
N ILE A 5 -15.48 -20.40 7.02
CA ILE A 5 -14.65 -19.20 7.05
C ILE A 5 -15.10 -18.26 5.93
N TYR A 6 -15.49 -17.04 6.29
CA TYR A 6 -15.79 -15.99 5.34
C TYR A 6 -14.51 -15.25 4.98
N LEU A 7 -14.18 -15.23 3.69
CA LEU A 7 -12.97 -14.60 3.17
C LEU A 7 -13.33 -13.38 2.34
N ASN A 8 -12.78 -12.23 2.73
CA ASN A 8 -13.01 -10.95 2.05
C ASN A 8 -11.68 -10.38 1.56
N ARG A 9 -11.53 -10.24 0.24
CA ARG A 9 -10.30 -9.73 -0.39
C ARG A 9 -10.36 -8.20 -0.45
N GLN A 10 -9.33 -7.54 0.06
CA GLN A 10 -9.26 -6.08 0.17
C GLN A 10 -7.92 -5.56 -0.30
N THR A 11 -7.92 -4.53 -1.14
CA THR A 11 -6.70 -3.84 -1.58
C THR A 11 -6.54 -2.53 -0.82
N ILE A 12 -5.35 -2.32 -0.25
CA ILE A 12 -4.96 -1.14 0.54
C ILE A 12 -3.60 -0.66 0.02
N GLY A 13 -3.60 0.44 -0.75
CA GLY A 13 -2.42 0.88 -1.49
C GLY A 13 -2.05 -0.17 -2.54
N LEU A 14 -0.75 -0.52 -2.61
CA LEU A 14 -0.25 -1.61 -3.46
C LEU A 14 -0.54 -3.02 -2.96
N LYS A 15 -0.90 -3.17 -1.69
CA LYS A 15 -1.00 -4.49 -1.07
C LYS A 15 -2.44 -5.00 -1.11
N THR A 16 -2.56 -6.30 -1.31
CA THR A 16 -3.83 -7.00 -1.17
C THR A 16 -3.79 -7.89 0.05
N TYR A 17 -4.88 -7.87 0.79
CA TYR A 17 -5.08 -8.64 2.00
C TYR A 17 -6.33 -9.49 1.92
N TYR A 18 -6.30 -10.63 2.59
CA TYR A 18 -7.46 -11.44 2.88
C TYR A 18 -7.89 -11.25 4.33
N TYR A 19 -9.16 -10.89 4.52
CA TYR A 19 -9.81 -10.80 5.82
C TYR A 19 -10.65 -12.06 6.03
N ALA A 20 -10.20 -12.93 6.92
CA ALA A 20 -10.87 -14.18 7.27
C ALA A 20 -11.64 -14.02 8.58
N SER A 21 -12.97 -14.08 8.52
CA SER A 21 -13.85 -14.05 9.70
C SER A 21 -14.64 -15.35 9.83
N PHE A 22 -14.87 -15.78 11.06
CA PHE A 22 -15.59 -17.03 11.35
C PHE A 22 -16.18 -16.99 12.77
N PRO A 23 -17.28 -17.72 13.04
CA PRO A 23 -17.75 -17.94 14.40
C PRO A 23 -16.64 -18.56 15.26
N PHE A 24 -16.54 -18.17 16.53
CA PHE A 24 -15.42 -18.59 17.37
C PHE A 24 -15.23 -20.11 17.37
N ASN A 25 -14.07 -20.54 16.87
CA ASN A 25 -13.65 -21.94 16.82
C ASN A 25 -12.17 -22.01 17.20
N ARG A 26 -11.88 -22.67 18.33
CA ARG A 26 -10.53 -22.75 18.89
C ARG A 26 -9.53 -23.37 17.93
N ASN A 27 -9.92 -24.41 17.20
CA ASN A 27 -9.03 -25.11 16.27
C ASN A 27 -8.68 -24.22 15.07
N ILE A 28 -9.67 -23.55 14.49
CA ILE A 28 -9.44 -22.60 13.38
C ILE A 28 -8.61 -21.40 13.85
N TYR A 29 -8.90 -20.88 15.05
CA TYR A 29 -8.11 -19.80 15.63
C TYR A 29 -6.63 -20.20 15.80
N THR A 30 -6.34 -21.39 16.33
CA THR A 30 -4.96 -21.87 16.48
C THR A 30 -4.26 -22.05 15.14
N LEU A 31 -4.98 -22.47 14.09
CA LEU A 31 -4.42 -22.59 12.75
C LEU A 31 -4.01 -21.21 12.21
N PHE A 32 -4.90 -20.22 12.23
CA PHE A 32 -4.55 -18.86 11.80
C PHE A 32 -3.42 -18.28 12.64
N SER A 33 -3.46 -18.41 13.97
CA SER A 33 -2.40 -17.91 14.86
C SER A 33 -1.03 -18.53 14.60
N SER A 34 -0.97 -19.71 13.96
CA SER A 34 0.29 -20.38 13.61
C SER A 34 0.85 -19.94 12.26
N LEU A 35 0.06 -19.24 11.44
CA LEU A 35 0.50 -18.74 10.14
C LEU A 35 1.51 -17.61 10.33
N LYS A 36 2.64 -17.69 9.62
CA LYS A 36 3.54 -16.55 9.51
C LYS A 36 2.87 -15.47 8.67
N ASN A 37 2.97 -14.21 9.10
CA ASN A 37 2.41 -13.03 8.43
C ASN A 37 0.87 -12.92 8.46
N SER A 38 0.21 -13.55 9.45
CA SER A 38 -1.18 -13.25 9.79
C SER A 38 -1.27 -12.35 11.01
N THR A 39 -2.15 -11.36 10.98
CA THR A 39 -2.43 -10.48 12.13
C THR A 39 -3.92 -10.47 12.46
N TRP A 40 -4.28 -10.15 13.70
CA TRP A 40 -5.68 -10.03 14.11
C TRP A 40 -6.13 -8.59 14.00
N ASP A 41 -7.20 -8.34 13.26
CA ASP A 41 -7.91 -7.06 13.23
C ASP A 41 -9.09 -7.14 14.21
N SER A 42 -8.94 -6.46 15.36
CA SER A 42 -9.94 -6.49 16.43
C SER A 42 -11.23 -5.76 16.07
N PHE A 43 -11.16 -4.79 15.15
CA PHE A 43 -12.31 -4.01 14.72
C PHE A 43 -13.24 -4.89 13.86
N GLU A 44 -12.68 -5.58 12.87
CA GLU A 44 -13.43 -6.49 12.00
C GLU A 44 -13.65 -7.87 12.61
N LYS A 45 -12.96 -8.18 13.72
CA LYS A 45 -12.89 -9.52 14.31
C LYS A 45 -12.47 -10.57 13.27
N ALA A 46 -11.43 -10.23 12.51
CA ALA A 46 -10.96 -11.02 11.39
C ALA A 46 -9.44 -11.19 11.42
N TRP A 47 -8.97 -12.33 10.90
CA TRP A 47 -7.57 -12.53 10.60
C TRP A 47 -7.22 -11.88 9.27
N VAL A 48 -6.17 -11.07 9.26
CA VAL A 48 -5.64 -10.36 8.08
C VAL A 48 -4.40 -11.08 7.60
N ILE A 49 -4.38 -11.44 6.32
CA ILE A 49 -3.28 -12.16 5.68
C ILE A 49 -2.85 -11.36 4.45
N ASP A 50 -1.56 -11.08 4.32
CA ASP A 50 -0.99 -10.45 3.12
C ASP A 50 -0.95 -11.48 1.97
N GLU A 51 -1.65 -11.20 0.87
CA GLU A 51 -1.74 -12.08 -0.31
C GLU A 51 -0.36 -12.40 -0.89
N ALA A 52 0.57 -11.44 -0.87
CA ALA A 52 1.91 -11.64 -1.39
C ALA A 52 2.74 -12.59 -0.51
N ALA A 53 2.49 -12.58 0.80
CA ALA A 53 3.20 -13.44 1.75
C ALA A 53 2.61 -14.86 1.82
N PHE A 54 1.29 -14.97 1.64
CA PHE A 54 0.60 -16.25 1.72
C PHE A 54 -0.57 -16.28 0.70
N PRO A 55 -0.31 -16.78 -0.53
CA PRO A 55 -1.29 -16.81 -1.61
C PRO A 55 -2.54 -17.62 -1.28
N LEU A 56 -3.64 -17.32 -1.97
CA LEU A 56 -4.94 -17.97 -1.75
C LEU A 56 -4.87 -19.50 -1.83
N GLU A 57 -4.14 -20.04 -2.80
CA GLU A 57 -3.96 -21.48 -2.98
C GLU A 57 -3.37 -22.15 -1.74
N ASN A 58 -2.40 -21.48 -1.08
CA ASN A 58 -1.78 -21.97 0.13
C ASN A 58 -2.73 -21.89 1.33
N ILE A 59 -3.59 -20.85 1.38
CA ILE A 59 -4.66 -20.75 2.38
C ILE A 59 -5.62 -21.94 2.21
N LEU A 60 -6.14 -22.15 1.01
CA LEU A 60 -7.10 -23.22 0.73
C LEU A 60 -6.49 -24.60 1.02
N ALA A 61 -5.23 -24.83 0.64
CA ALA A 61 -4.52 -26.07 0.91
C ALA A 61 -4.29 -26.31 2.42
N HIS A 62 -3.92 -25.28 3.18
CA HIS A 62 -3.63 -25.40 4.61
C HIS A 62 -4.88 -25.80 5.44
N PHE A 63 -6.04 -25.32 5.00
CA PHE A 63 -7.34 -25.54 5.64
C PHE A 63 -8.18 -26.63 4.96
N LYS A 64 -7.63 -27.33 3.96
CA LYS A 64 -8.29 -28.45 3.30
C LYS A 64 -8.75 -29.49 4.33
N ASP A 65 -9.99 -29.96 4.17
CA ASP A 65 -10.67 -30.92 5.05
C ASP A 65 -10.85 -30.46 6.50
N LYS A 66 -10.51 -29.19 6.83
CA LYS A 66 -10.64 -28.60 8.17
C LYS A 66 -11.67 -27.48 8.22
N ALA A 67 -11.91 -26.79 7.11
CA ALA A 67 -12.88 -25.71 6.98
C ALA A 67 -13.39 -25.56 5.54
N GLU A 68 -14.56 -24.96 5.40
CA GLU A 68 -15.12 -24.53 4.12
C GLU A 68 -14.97 -23.00 3.99
N PHE A 69 -14.64 -22.51 2.80
CA PHE A 69 -14.49 -21.07 2.53
C PHE A 69 -15.67 -20.53 1.75
N ILE A 70 -16.17 -19.37 2.18
CA ILE A 70 -17.14 -18.58 1.44
C ILE A 70 -16.51 -17.23 1.13
N PHE A 71 -16.40 -16.90 -0.15
CA PHE A 71 -15.94 -15.59 -0.56
C PHE A 71 -17.07 -14.57 -0.40
N GLN A 72 -16.76 -13.47 0.26
CA GLN A 72 -17.70 -12.39 0.48
C GLN A 72 -17.02 -11.05 0.19
N GLU A 73 -17.67 -10.24 -0.64
CA GLU A 73 -17.30 -8.85 -0.82
C GLU A 73 -18.16 -7.99 0.11
N LYS A 74 -17.51 -7.38 1.09
CA LYS A 74 -18.14 -6.47 2.05
C LYS A 74 -17.20 -5.31 2.31
N SER A 75 -17.73 -4.09 2.44
CA SER A 75 -16.91 -3.00 2.96
C SER A 75 -16.57 -3.22 4.43
N LEU A 76 -15.33 -2.90 4.80
CA LEU A 76 -14.78 -3.05 6.14
C LEU A 76 -14.34 -1.65 6.61
N GLU A 77 -14.87 -1.16 7.73
CA GLU A 77 -14.61 0.21 8.17
C GLU A 77 -13.13 0.40 8.56
N SER A 78 -12.48 -0.63 9.12
CA SER A 78 -11.03 -0.60 9.38
C SER A 78 -10.22 -0.44 8.11
N VAL A 79 -10.70 -1.00 6.99
CA VAL A 79 -10.08 -0.89 5.67
C VAL A 79 -10.33 0.48 5.09
N GLU A 80 -11.54 1.01 5.19
CA GLU A 80 -11.86 2.38 4.78
C GLU A 80 -11.03 3.40 5.55
N TYR A 81 -10.87 3.22 6.87
CA TYR A 81 -9.99 4.04 7.70
C TYR A 81 -8.54 3.95 7.22
N LYS A 82 -7.99 2.74 7.00
CA LYS A 82 -6.64 2.57 6.46
C LYS A 82 -6.48 3.21 5.08
N LYS A 83 -7.49 3.12 4.22
CA LYS A 83 -7.54 3.78 2.90
C LYS A 83 -7.53 5.31 3.03
N SER A 84 -8.21 5.87 4.03
CA SER A 84 -8.22 7.32 4.27
C SER A 84 -6.85 7.89 4.64
N LEU A 85 -5.96 7.06 5.17
CA LEU A 85 -4.58 7.43 5.53
C LEU A 85 -3.60 7.25 4.36
N LEU A 86 -4.06 6.75 3.21
CA LEU A 86 -3.19 6.53 2.06
C LEU A 86 -2.72 7.86 1.47
N ARG A 87 -1.42 7.90 1.19
CA ARG A 87 -0.76 9.00 0.50
C ARG A 87 -0.43 8.55 -0.93
N PRO A 88 -0.21 9.49 -1.86
CA PRO A 88 0.15 9.18 -3.24
C PRO A 88 1.29 8.16 -3.36
N ILE A 89 2.30 8.20 -2.49
CA ILE A 89 3.41 7.25 -2.52
C ILE A 89 3.01 5.79 -2.25
N HIS A 90 1.87 5.51 -1.61
CA HIS A 90 1.47 4.15 -1.21
C HIS A 90 0.88 3.32 -2.36
N PHE A 91 0.66 3.93 -3.53
CA PHE A 91 0.16 3.27 -4.73
C PHE A 91 1.27 3.01 -5.76
N LEU A 92 2.54 3.23 -5.37
CA LEU A 92 3.69 3.11 -6.25
C LEU A 92 4.80 2.25 -5.65
N GLU A 93 5.45 1.48 -6.52
CA GLU A 93 6.50 0.57 -6.11
C GLU A 93 7.66 1.32 -5.45
N PRO A 94 8.46 0.63 -4.61
CA PRO A 94 9.71 1.16 -4.06
C PRO A 94 10.62 1.76 -5.12
N LEU A 95 11.30 2.86 -4.77
CA LEU A 95 12.39 3.38 -5.60
C LEU A 95 13.49 2.32 -5.75
N ASP A 96 14.09 2.28 -6.93
CA ASP A 96 15.38 1.64 -7.13
C ASP A 96 16.50 2.37 -6.37
N GLU A 97 17.68 1.75 -6.29
CA GLU A 97 18.78 2.29 -5.49
C GLU A 97 19.35 3.61 -6.07
N LEU A 98 19.41 3.73 -7.40
CA LEU A 98 19.92 4.93 -8.07
C LEU A 98 19.04 6.15 -7.79
N LYS A 99 17.72 5.99 -7.85
CA LYS A 99 16.77 7.06 -7.53
C LYS A 99 16.74 7.36 -6.04
N LYS A 100 16.97 6.38 -5.15
CA LYS A 100 17.16 6.67 -3.72
C LYS A 100 18.37 7.57 -3.49
N GLU A 101 19.50 7.30 -4.15
CA GLU A 101 20.69 8.14 -4.06
C GLU A 101 20.45 9.56 -4.60
N ALA A 102 19.69 9.68 -5.70
CA ALA A 102 19.27 10.97 -6.23
C ALA A 102 18.42 11.75 -5.22
N ILE A 103 17.46 11.09 -4.55
CA ILE A 103 16.67 11.71 -3.47
C ILE A 103 17.57 12.15 -2.31
N GLN A 104 18.57 11.36 -1.91
CA GLN A 104 19.51 11.79 -0.86
C GLN A 104 20.33 13.01 -1.29
N THR A 105 20.73 13.08 -2.54
CA THR A 105 21.40 14.25 -3.11
C THR A 105 20.50 15.47 -3.10
N PHE A 106 19.23 15.31 -3.47
CA PHE A 106 18.22 16.37 -3.40
C PHE A 106 17.99 16.86 -1.98
N ILE A 107 17.89 15.95 -1.00
CA ILE A 107 17.79 16.30 0.43
C ILE A 107 19.00 17.13 0.88
N ARG A 108 20.23 16.74 0.51
CA ARG A 108 21.44 17.52 0.82
C ARG A 108 21.40 18.91 0.20
N TYR A 109 20.91 19.03 -1.04
CA TYR A 109 20.72 20.31 -1.72
C TYR A 109 19.74 21.21 -0.95
N LEU A 110 18.56 20.71 -0.57
CA LEU A 110 17.58 21.49 0.20
C LEU A 110 18.12 21.93 1.57
N ASN A 111 18.88 21.05 2.24
CA ASN A 111 19.56 21.41 3.48
C ASN A 111 20.56 22.56 3.28
N SER A 112 21.34 22.54 2.18
CA SER A 112 22.29 23.62 1.87
C SER A 112 21.60 24.97 1.64
N LYS A 113 20.36 24.94 1.14
CA LYS A 113 19.48 26.09 0.95
C LYS A 113 18.74 26.50 2.23
N ARG A 114 18.99 25.81 3.36
CA ARG A 114 18.39 26.08 4.68
C ARG A 114 16.86 25.99 4.69
N TYR A 115 16.28 25.13 3.85
CA TYR A 115 14.86 24.81 3.97
C TYR A 115 14.56 24.17 5.33
N SER A 116 13.36 24.41 5.86
CA SER A 116 12.93 23.79 7.11
C SER A 116 12.80 22.28 6.97
N SER A 117 12.97 21.53 8.07
CA SER A 117 12.83 20.07 8.07
C SER A 117 11.48 19.59 7.52
N ASN A 118 10.41 20.36 7.75
CA ASN A 118 9.10 20.08 7.18
C ASN A 118 9.09 20.25 5.65
N THR A 119 9.68 21.33 5.14
CA THR A 119 9.76 21.55 3.68
C THR A 119 10.60 20.49 3.01
N ILE A 120 11.76 20.14 3.59
CA ILE A 120 12.61 19.06 3.10
C ILE A 120 11.83 17.76 3.02
N LYS A 121 11.08 17.40 4.07
CA LYS A 121 10.26 16.19 4.09
C LYS A 121 9.19 16.23 2.99
N VAL A 122 8.45 17.32 2.87
CA VAL A 122 7.37 17.45 1.88
C VAL A 122 7.92 17.37 0.45
N TYR A 123 9.01 18.06 0.16
CA TYR A 123 9.61 18.07 -1.18
C TYR A 123 10.24 16.72 -1.52
N SER A 124 10.97 16.10 -0.57
CA SER A 124 11.55 14.77 -0.80
C SER A 124 10.49 13.67 -0.94
N ASP A 125 9.40 13.71 -0.17
CA ASP A 125 8.26 12.79 -0.33
C ASP A 125 7.58 12.98 -1.71
N SER A 126 7.42 14.23 -2.16
CA SER A 126 6.80 14.56 -3.46
C SER A 126 7.68 14.10 -4.62
N MET A 127 8.97 14.44 -4.59
CA MET A 127 9.95 14.02 -5.58
C MET A 127 10.10 12.49 -5.61
N SER A 128 10.10 11.84 -4.45
CA SER A 128 10.11 10.37 -4.35
C SER A 128 8.88 9.77 -5.02
N THR A 129 7.69 10.34 -4.81
CA THR A 129 6.46 9.87 -5.46
C THR A 129 6.56 10.02 -6.99
N PHE A 130 7.03 11.17 -7.47
CA PHE A 130 7.21 11.44 -8.90
C PHE A 130 8.19 10.44 -9.55
N LEU A 131 9.35 10.22 -8.93
CA LEU A 131 10.35 9.27 -9.44
C LEU A 131 9.90 7.81 -9.39
N ARG A 132 9.02 7.44 -8.45
CA ARG A 132 8.42 6.08 -8.39
C ARG A 132 7.42 5.85 -9.51
N TYR A 133 6.67 6.88 -9.90
CA TYR A 133 5.76 6.79 -11.04
C TYR A 133 6.52 6.49 -12.33
N PHE A 134 7.64 7.19 -12.53
CA PHE A 134 8.58 6.93 -13.62
C PHE A 134 9.65 5.90 -13.25
N SER A 135 9.28 4.80 -12.59
CA SER A 135 10.23 3.77 -12.11
C SER A 135 11.08 3.15 -13.23
N MET A 136 10.54 3.01 -14.43
CA MET A 136 11.22 2.42 -15.59
C MET A 136 11.98 3.44 -16.45
N LYS A 137 11.87 4.74 -16.14
CA LYS A 137 12.54 5.82 -16.88
C LYS A 137 13.80 6.27 -16.15
N ASP A 138 14.88 6.51 -16.88
CA ASP A 138 16.08 7.11 -16.30
C ASP A 138 15.83 8.58 -15.94
N ILE A 139 16.48 9.04 -14.86
CA ILE A 139 16.31 10.41 -14.35
C ILE A 139 16.73 11.45 -15.40
N SER A 140 17.75 11.14 -16.21
CA SER A 140 18.22 12.02 -17.29
C SER A 140 17.21 12.25 -18.40
N ASP A 141 16.25 11.34 -18.54
CA ASP A 141 15.29 11.34 -19.64
C ASP A 141 13.94 11.94 -19.22
N ILE A 142 13.82 12.34 -17.95
CA ILE A 142 12.65 13.02 -17.42
C ILE A 142 12.60 14.45 -17.98
N SER A 143 11.48 14.79 -18.60
CA SER A 143 11.20 16.07 -19.24
C SER A 143 9.98 16.76 -18.60
N ASN A 144 9.68 17.98 -19.06
CA ASN A 144 8.47 18.68 -18.65
C ASN A 144 7.18 17.97 -19.11
N ASP A 145 7.22 17.20 -20.20
CA ASP A 145 6.06 16.45 -20.67
C ASP A 145 5.73 15.32 -19.68
N ASP A 146 6.73 14.71 -19.05
CA ASP A 146 6.54 13.72 -17.98
C ASP A 146 5.88 14.35 -16.73
N LEU A 147 6.19 15.61 -16.42
CA LEU A 147 5.52 16.32 -15.33
C LEU A 147 4.03 16.56 -15.64
N ILE A 148 3.71 16.89 -16.89
CA ILE A 148 2.33 17.06 -17.35
C ILE A 148 1.60 15.71 -17.32
N ASP A 149 2.25 14.65 -17.78
CA ASP A 149 1.74 13.28 -17.74
C ASP A 149 1.44 12.85 -16.30
N PHE A 150 2.38 13.02 -15.37
CA PHE A 150 2.18 12.72 -13.96
C PHE A 150 1.00 13.49 -13.35
N ASN A 151 0.88 14.78 -13.66
CA ASN A 151 -0.23 15.59 -13.16
C ASN A 151 -1.59 15.05 -13.65
N ASN A 152 -1.71 14.73 -14.94
CA ASN A 152 -2.97 14.29 -15.52
C ASN A 152 -3.30 12.83 -15.18
N ASN A 153 -2.34 11.94 -15.39
CA ASN A 153 -2.54 10.49 -15.35
C ASN A 153 -2.30 9.88 -13.98
N TYR A 154 -1.70 10.62 -13.05
CA TYR A 154 -1.54 10.18 -11.68
C TYR A 154 -2.30 11.04 -10.67
N ILE A 155 -2.03 12.35 -10.61
CA ILE A 155 -2.63 13.22 -9.60
C ILE A 155 -4.12 13.38 -9.80
N LEU A 156 -4.55 13.83 -10.99
CA LEU A 156 -5.97 14.08 -11.27
C LEU A 156 -6.77 12.79 -11.34
N MET A 157 -6.24 11.74 -11.99
CA MET A 157 -6.92 10.44 -12.09
C MET A 157 -7.22 9.82 -10.72
N ASN A 158 -6.34 10.03 -9.72
CA ASN A 158 -6.55 9.53 -8.35
C ASN A 158 -7.20 10.58 -7.42
N ASN A 159 -7.65 11.73 -7.92
CA ASN A 159 -8.24 12.83 -7.15
C ASN A 159 -7.34 13.32 -5.99
N PHE A 160 -6.02 13.32 -6.17
CA PHE A 160 -5.12 13.87 -5.16
C PHE A 160 -5.20 15.39 -5.09
N SER A 161 -4.95 15.93 -3.89
CA SER A 161 -5.15 17.36 -3.62
C SER A 161 -4.27 18.28 -4.48
N SER A 162 -4.77 19.48 -4.79
CA SER A 162 -4.01 20.55 -5.44
C SER A 162 -2.77 20.95 -4.64
N SER A 163 -2.80 20.85 -3.30
CA SER A 163 -1.63 21.06 -2.45
C SER A 163 -0.51 20.07 -2.79
N PHE A 164 -0.84 18.79 -2.99
CA PHE A 164 0.14 17.78 -3.41
C PHE A 164 0.71 18.08 -4.79
N GLN A 165 -0.14 18.46 -5.76
CA GLN A 165 0.32 18.91 -7.07
C GLN A 165 1.32 20.06 -6.97
N ASN A 166 1.00 21.08 -6.17
CA ASN A 166 1.88 22.22 -5.96
C ASN A 166 3.19 21.82 -5.27
N GLN A 167 3.19 20.84 -4.38
CA GLN A 167 4.41 20.34 -3.75
C GLN A 167 5.33 19.66 -4.76
N VAL A 168 4.78 18.93 -5.72
CA VAL A 168 5.55 18.29 -6.80
C VAL A 168 6.13 19.34 -7.75
N VAL A 169 5.33 20.34 -8.15
CA VAL A 169 5.76 21.39 -9.09
C VAL A 169 6.81 22.33 -8.49
N ASN A 170 6.74 22.61 -7.18
CA ASN A 170 7.64 23.55 -6.50
C ASN A 170 8.92 22.89 -5.92
N ALA A 171 8.96 21.56 -5.83
CA ALA A 171 10.11 20.82 -5.32
C ALA A 171 11.28 20.83 -6.32
#